data_AF-A0A0F9EHN0-F1
#
_entry.id   AF-A0A0F9EHN0-F1
#
_cell.length_a   1.000
_cell.length_b   1.000
_cell.length_c   1.000
_cell.angle_alpha   90.00
_cell.angle_beta   90.00
_cell.angle_gamma   90.00
#
_symmetry.space_group_name_H-M   'P 1'
#
loop_
_entity.id
_entity.type
_entity.pdbx_description
1 polymer ?
#
loop_
_entity_poly.entity_id
_entity_poly.type
_entity_poly.pdbx_seq_one_letter_code
_entity_poly.pdbx_strand_id
1 'polypeptide(L)'
;HGDSESRDELFNELKTQLKAHATSEERNLYIPLMEDDLTQEKSRHSVAEHHEMDEMIAALEETDYSSPAWLVEAKKLHHKVHHHLDEEEHEVFQMAGKVLTEKQKQQLASDYEIEMKQQQKKDW
;
A
#
# COMPACT_ATOMS: atom_id res chain seq x y z
N HIS A 1 -6.03 27.37 10.17
CA HIS A 1 -4.95 27.27 9.17
C HIS A 1 -4.64 25.79 8.98
N GLY A 2 -4.48 25.35 7.73
CA GLY A 2 -4.26 23.93 7.42
C GLY A 2 -2.82 23.48 7.67
N ASP A 3 -1.87 24.41 7.58
CA ASP A 3 -0.48 24.14 7.85
C ASP A 3 -0.22 24.17 9.37
N SER A 4 -0.15 23.00 9.99
CA SER A 4 0.22 22.80 11.39
C SER A 4 1.31 21.75 11.41
N GLU A 5 2.30 21.84 12.30
CA GLU A 5 3.40 20.85 12.41
C GLU A 5 2.88 19.41 12.44
N SER A 6 1.75 19.17 13.12
CA SER A 6 1.09 17.87 13.16
C SER A 6 0.66 17.31 11.79
N ARG A 7 0.38 18.14 10.77
CA ARG A 7 -0.04 17.67 9.44
C ARG A 7 1.14 17.09 8.67
N ASP A 8 2.27 17.78 8.67
CA ASP A 8 3.47 17.33 7.97
C ASP A 8 3.99 16.02 8.60
N GLU A 9 4.03 15.96 9.94
CA GLU A 9 4.39 14.75 10.67
C GLU A 9 3.47 13.56 10.31
N LEU A 10 2.15 13.76 10.36
CA LEU A 10 1.17 12.71 10.05
C LEU A 10 1.24 12.27 8.58
N PHE A 11 1.45 13.21 7.65
CA PHE A 11 1.56 12.88 6.23
C PHE A 11 2.84 12.10 5.96
N ASN A 12 3.98 12.49 6.53
CA ASN A 12 5.23 11.76 6.39
C ASN A 12 5.17 10.36 7.03
N GLU A 13 4.49 10.22 8.18
CA GLU A 13 4.23 8.92 8.79
C GLU A 13 3.35 8.05 7.87
N LEU A 14 2.24 8.59 7.36
CA LEU A 14 1.35 7.88 6.43
C LEU A 14 2.10 7.45 5.16
N LYS A 15 2.85 8.36 4.53
CA LYS A 15 3.67 8.07 3.35
C LYS A 15 4.60 6.89 3.61
N THR A 16 5.33 6.93 4.72
CA THR A 16 6.27 5.87 5.11
C THR A 16 5.55 4.53 5.28
N GLN A 17 4.38 4.52 5.94
CA GLN A 17 3.60 3.29 6.14
C GLN A 17 3.06 2.74 4.83
N LEU A 18 2.50 3.57 3.94
CA LEU A 18 1.96 3.14 2.66
C LEU A 18 3.06 2.58 1.74
N LYS A 19 4.20 3.26 1.65
CA LYS A 19 5.34 2.79 0.84
C LYS A 19 5.91 1.47 1.37
N ALA A 20 6.01 1.33 2.69
CA ALA A 20 6.47 0.11 3.32
C ALA A 20 5.51 -1.06 3.06
N HIS A 21 4.21 -0.83 3.23
CA HIS A 21 3.14 -1.79 2.97
C HIS A 21 3.16 -2.28 1.53
N ALA A 22 3.02 -1.36 0.57
CA ALA A 22 2.99 -1.68 -0.85
C ALA A 22 4.21 -2.50 -1.30
N THR A 23 5.42 -2.07 -0.90
CA THR A 23 6.67 -2.78 -1.23
C THR A 23 6.70 -4.18 -0.63
N SER A 24 6.21 -4.33 0.60
CA SER A 24 6.25 -5.60 1.32
C SER A 24 5.26 -6.60 0.74
N GLU A 25 4.07 -6.16 0.32
CA GLU A 25 3.06 -6.99 -0.32
C GLU A 25 3.47 -7.38 -1.73
N GLU A 26 3.99 -6.44 -2.52
CA GLU A 26 4.52 -6.74 -3.85
C GLU A 26 5.51 -7.89 -3.83
N ARG A 27 6.47 -7.83 -2.89
CA ARG A 27 7.53 -8.83 -2.78
C ARG A 27 7.07 -10.15 -2.20
N ASN A 28 6.24 -10.11 -1.16
CA ASN A 28 5.98 -11.29 -0.33
C ASN A 28 4.55 -11.84 -0.46
N LEU A 29 3.68 -11.18 -1.22
CA LEU A 29 2.33 -11.67 -1.52
C LEU A 29 2.08 -11.71 -3.02
N TYR A 30 2.20 -10.58 -3.72
CA TYR A 30 1.78 -10.48 -5.11
C TYR A 30 2.70 -11.21 -6.08
N ILE A 31 4.03 -11.09 -5.97
CA ILE A 31 4.96 -11.84 -6.83
C ILE A 31 4.70 -13.36 -6.77
N PRO A 32 4.62 -14.00 -5.58
CA PRO A 32 4.25 -15.42 -5.50
C PRO A 32 2.89 -15.74 -6.13
N LEU A 33 1.90 -14.88 -5.97
CA LEU A 33 0.55 -15.07 -6.52
C LEU A 33 0.47 -14.82 -8.04
N MET A 34 1.41 -14.11 -8.64
CA MET A 34 1.45 -13.91 -10.09
C MET A 34 1.80 -15.18 -10.88
N GLU A 35 2.37 -16.19 -10.21
CA GLU A 35 2.76 -17.47 -10.81
C GLU A 35 1.56 -18.41 -11.02
N ASP A 36 0.43 -18.16 -10.38
CA ASP A 36 -0.79 -18.98 -10.49
C ASP A 36 -1.87 -18.25 -11.32
N ASP A 37 -2.42 -18.94 -12.32
CA ASP A 37 -3.44 -18.40 -13.23
C ASP A 37 -4.67 -17.84 -12.50
N LEU A 38 -5.06 -18.43 -11.36
CA LEU A 38 -6.22 -17.98 -10.60
C LEU A 38 -5.98 -16.60 -9.96
N THR A 39 -4.76 -16.29 -9.57
CA THR A 39 -4.43 -15.08 -8.79
C THR A 39 -3.65 -14.03 -9.58
N GLN A 40 -3.18 -14.36 -10.79
CA GLN A 40 -2.34 -13.48 -11.59
C GLN A 40 -2.99 -12.14 -11.91
N GLU A 41 -4.22 -12.12 -12.42
CA GLU A 41 -4.90 -10.89 -12.85
C GLU A 41 -5.10 -9.94 -11.65
N LYS A 42 -5.67 -10.45 -10.55
CA LYS A 42 -5.91 -9.65 -9.35
C LYS A 42 -4.60 -9.15 -8.75
N SER A 43 -3.54 -9.96 -8.73
CA SER A 43 -2.22 -9.51 -8.24
C SER A 43 -1.66 -8.37 -9.09
N ARG A 44 -1.79 -8.43 -10.43
CA ARG A 44 -1.35 -7.32 -11.31
C ARG A 44 -2.19 -6.06 -11.09
N HIS A 45 -3.49 -6.22 -10.82
CA HIS A 45 -4.37 -5.12 -10.48
C HIS A 45 -3.91 -4.43 -9.19
N SER A 46 -3.67 -5.17 -8.10
CA SER A 46 -3.21 -4.61 -6.83
C SER A 46 -1.89 -3.84 -6.97
N VAL A 47 -0.93 -4.34 -7.75
CA VAL A 47 0.32 -3.60 -8.04
C VAL A 47 0.06 -2.31 -8.83
N ALA A 48 -0.91 -2.30 -9.74
CA ALA A 48 -1.29 -1.07 -10.44
C ALA A 48 -1.95 -0.05 -9.49
N GLU A 49 -2.74 -0.52 -8.51
CA GLU A 49 -3.29 0.35 -7.48
C GLU A 49 -2.22 0.97 -6.57
N HIS A 50 -1.17 0.22 -6.23
CA HIS A 50 -0.02 0.78 -5.52
C HIS A 50 0.65 1.90 -6.32
N HIS A 51 0.82 1.71 -7.63
CA HIS A 51 1.38 2.76 -8.48
C HIS A 51 0.49 4.01 -8.54
N GLU A 52 -0.84 3.84 -8.59
CA GLU A 52 -1.78 4.96 -8.52
C GLU A 52 -1.65 5.71 -7.18
N MET A 53 -1.57 4.99 -6.05
CA MET A 53 -1.36 5.61 -4.74
C MET A 53 -0.02 6.35 -4.66
N ASP A 54 1.03 5.83 -5.29
CA ASP A 54 2.33 6.50 -5.39
C ASP A 54 2.25 7.84 -6.12
N GLU A 55 1.51 7.90 -7.23
CA GLU A 55 1.27 9.16 -7.96
C GLU A 55 0.48 10.16 -7.11
N MET A 56 -0.51 9.69 -6.35
CA MET A 56 -1.30 10.55 -5.46
C MET A 56 -0.48 11.10 -4.28
N ILE A 57 0.43 10.30 -3.73
CA ILE A 57 1.38 10.75 -2.70
C ILE A 57 2.29 11.84 -3.28
N ALA A 58 2.85 11.63 -4.47
CA ALA A 58 3.70 12.63 -5.12
C ALA A 58 2.95 13.95 -5.37
N ALA A 59 1.69 13.87 -5.81
CA ALA A 59 0.85 15.05 -5.98
C ALA A 59 0.60 15.81 -4.66
N LEU A 60 0.49 15.10 -3.53
CA LEU A 60 0.39 15.71 -2.20
C LEU A 60 1.68 16.38 -1.77
N GLU A 61 2.85 15.80 -2.07
CA GLU A 61 4.17 16.38 -1.77
C GLU A 61 4.42 17.67 -2.56
N GLU A 62 3.92 17.75 -3.81
CA GLU A 62 4.04 18.94 -4.65
C GLU A 62 3.00 20.03 -4.33
N THR A 63 1.99 19.71 -3.52
CA THR A 63 0.91 20.66 -3.18
C THR A 63 1.17 21.31 -1.83
N ASP A 64 1.15 22.65 -1.78
CA ASP A 64 1.27 23.41 -0.53
C ASP A 64 0.15 23.05 0.48
N TYR A 65 0.51 22.76 1.74
CA TYR A 65 -0.44 22.39 2.80
C TYR A 65 -1.54 23.42 3.07
N SER A 66 -1.28 24.70 2.81
CA SER A 66 -2.26 25.78 2.95
C SER A 66 -3.27 25.83 1.81
N SER A 67 -2.98 25.16 0.68
CA SER A 67 -3.86 25.08 -0.48
C SER A 67 -5.09 24.22 -0.18
N PRO A 68 -6.32 24.70 -0.49
CA PRO A 68 -7.51 23.85 -0.43
C PRO A 68 -7.41 22.60 -1.31
N ALA A 69 -6.59 22.64 -2.37
CA ALA A 69 -6.35 21.49 -3.24
C ALA A 69 -5.69 20.32 -2.49
N TRP A 70 -4.84 20.61 -1.49
CA TRP A 70 -4.19 19.56 -0.69
C TRP A 70 -5.21 18.68 0.02
N LEU A 71 -6.22 19.29 0.64
CA LEU A 71 -7.29 18.55 1.33
C LEU A 71 -8.17 17.76 0.37
N VAL A 72 -8.33 18.23 -0.87
CA VAL A 72 -9.05 17.48 -1.90
C VAL A 72 -8.26 16.24 -2.29
N GLU A 73 -6.96 16.38 -2.51
CA GLU A 73 -6.08 15.27 -2.89
C GLU A 73 -5.93 14.25 -1.77
N ALA A 74 -5.77 14.70 -0.52
CA ALA A 74 -5.66 13.83 0.64
C ALA A 74 -6.93 12.99 0.86
N LYS A 75 -8.11 13.55 0.57
CA LYS A 75 -9.38 12.81 0.60
C LYS A 75 -9.47 11.76 -0.49
N LYS A 76 -8.94 12.04 -1.68
CA LYS A 76 -8.88 11.03 -2.75
C LYS A 76 -7.95 9.89 -2.34
N LEU A 77 -6.75 10.20 -1.84
CA LEU A 77 -5.80 9.18 -1.36
C LEU A 77 -6.44 8.33 -0.27
N HIS A 78 -7.10 8.94 0.71
CA HIS A 78 -7.87 8.24 1.73
C HIS A 78 -8.89 7.26 1.13
N HIS A 79 -9.72 7.71 0.18
CA HIS A 79 -10.69 6.82 -0.46
C HIS A 79 -10.01 5.67 -1.22
N LYS A 80 -8.91 5.96 -1.94
CA LYS A 80 -8.17 4.95 -2.69
C LYS A 80 -7.56 3.89 -1.76
N VAL A 81 -6.91 4.31 -0.68
CA VAL A 81 -6.34 3.41 0.35
C VAL A 81 -7.43 2.52 0.94
N HIS A 82 -8.57 3.09 1.34
CA HIS A 82 -9.66 2.30 1.91
C HIS A 82 -10.27 1.32 0.91
N HIS A 83 -10.40 1.72 -0.35
CA HIS A 83 -10.87 0.83 -1.41
C HIS A 83 -9.91 -0.33 -1.63
N HIS A 84 -8.62 -0.03 -1.75
CA HIS A 84 -7.56 -1.01 -1.92
C HIS A 84 -7.56 -2.05 -0.79
N LEU A 85 -7.55 -1.61 0.48
CA LEU A 85 -7.59 -2.50 1.64
C LEU A 85 -8.86 -3.38 1.67
N ASP A 86 -10.01 -2.83 1.28
CA ASP A 86 -11.27 -3.59 1.21
C ASP A 86 -11.18 -4.71 0.16
N GLU A 87 -10.59 -4.44 -1.00
CA GLU A 87 -10.35 -5.45 -2.03
C GLU A 87 -9.35 -6.52 -1.58
N GLU A 88 -8.31 -6.13 -0.85
CA GLU A 88 -7.34 -7.08 -0.31
C GLU A 88 -7.98 -8.08 0.66
N GLU A 89 -8.70 -7.55 1.66
CA GLU A 89 -9.31 -8.34 2.72
C GLU A 89 -10.40 -9.29 2.19
N HIS A 90 -11.24 -8.79 1.27
CA HIS A 90 -12.42 -9.51 0.82
C HIS A 90 -12.21 -10.33 -0.45
N GLU A 91 -11.19 -10.02 -1.26
CA GLU A 91 -10.94 -10.71 -2.53
C GLU A 91 -9.55 -11.36 -2.54
N VAL A 92 -8.49 -10.57 -2.46
CA VAL A 92 -7.10 -11.05 -2.65
C VAL A 92 -6.77 -12.15 -1.66
N PHE A 93 -7.01 -11.94 -0.36
CA PHE A 93 -6.68 -12.91 0.67
C PHE A 93 -7.51 -14.19 0.55
N GLN A 94 -8.75 -14.09 0.07
CA GLN A 94 -9.61 -15.25 -0.19
C GLN A 94 -9.08 -16.10 -1.34
N MET A 95 -8.53 -15.46 -2.38
CA MET A 95 -7.92 -16.17 -3.51
C MET A 95 -6.56 -16.75 -3.15
N ALA A 96 -5.71 -15.98 -2.46
CA ALA A 96 -4.43 -16.44 -1.93
C ALA A 96 -4.60 -17.68 -1.02
N GLY A 97 -5.66 -17.70 -0.22
CA GLY A 97 -6.02 -18.82 0.65
C GLY A 97 -6.29 -20.14 -0.08
N LYS A 98 -6.64 -20.10 -1.37
CA LYS A 98 -6.92 -21.26 -2.22
C LYS A 98 -5.66 -21.83 -2.89
N VAL A 99 -4.66 -20.99 -3.16
CA VAL A 99 -3.46 -21.38 -3.92
C VAL A 99 -2.24 -21.58 -3.02
N LEU A 100 -2.19 -20.93 -1.85
CA LEU A 100 -1.08 -21.07 -0.91
C LEU A 100 -1.35 -22.13 0.15
N THR A 101 -0.37 -22.97 0.40
CA THR A 101 -0.35 -23.88 1.56
C THR A 101 -0.10 -23.11 2.86
N GLU A 102 -0.49 -23.67 4.00
CA GLU A 102 -0.23 -23.07 5.33
C GLU A 102 1.25 -22.79 5.59
N LYS A 103 2.15 -23.68 5.11
CA LYS A 103 3.60 -23.47 5.23
C LYS A 103 4.06 -22.25 4.41
N GLN A 104 3.55 -22.08 3.19
CA GLN A 104 3.85 -20.91 2.37
C GLN A 104 3.33 -19.64 3.04
N LYS A 105 2.09 -19.65 3.55
CA LYS A 105 1.51 -18.49 4.25
C LYS A 105 2.36 -18.05 5.44
N GLN A 106 2.81 -18.99 6.27
CA GLN A 106 3.67 -18.69 7.42
C GLN A 106 5.03 -18.12 7.00
N GLN A 107 5.64 -18.67 5.95
CA GLN A 107 6.91 -18.18 5.44
C GLN A 107 6.76 -16.76 4.88
N LEU A 108 5.79 -16.55 3.99
CA LEU A 108 5.53 -15.25 3.36
C LEU A 108 5.15 -14.17 4.39
N ALA A 109 4.38 -14.53 5.42
CA ALA A 109 4.07 -13.60 6.52
C ALA A 109 5.33 -13.19 7.30
N SER A 110 6.24 -14.13 7.59
CA SER A 110 7.51 -13.81 8.23
C SER A 110 8.37 -12.90 7.36
N ASP A 111 8.45 -13.17 6.06
CA ASP A 111 9.23 -12.37 5.12
C ASP A 111 8.62 -10.96 4.94
N TYR A 112 7.29 -10.87 4.89
CA TYR A 112 6.55 -9.61 4.91
C TYR A 112 6.86 -8.77 6.15
N GLU A 113 6.80 -9.34 7.36
CA GLU A 113 7.10 -8.60 8.60
C GLU A 113 8.55 -8.10 8.65
N ILE A 114 9.49 -8.87 8.11
CA ILE A 114 10.90 -8.48 8.01
C ILE A 114 11.05 -7.32 7.03
N GLU A 115 10.44 -7.42 5.84
CA GLU A 115 10.46 -6.39 4.81
C GLU A 115 9.82 -5.09 5.33
N MET A 116 8.64 -5.17 5.95
CA MET A 116 7.96 -4.02 6.56
C MET A 116 8.87 -3.26 7.53
N LYS A 117 9.53 -3.97 8.45
CA LYS A 117 10.46 -3.37 9.43
C LYS A 117 11.69 -2.75 8.76
N GLN A 118 12.12 -3.25 7.60
CA GLN A 118 13.22 -2.68 6.84
C GLN A 118 12.77 -1.43 6.07
N GLN A 119 11.61 -1.48 5.43
CA GLN A 119 11.07 -0.39 4.62
C GLN A 119 10.61 0.80 5.47
N GLN A 120 10.06 0.57 6.66
CA GLN A 120 9.70 1.64 7.62
C GLN A 120 10.91 2.44 8.15
N LYS A 121 12.13 1.91 8.00
CA LYS A 121 13.37 2.61 8.38
C LYS A 121 13.97 3.43 7.25
N LYS A 122 13.40 3.34 6.05
CA LYS A 122 13.88 4.11 4.91
C LYS A 122 13.33 5.52 4.97
N ASP A 123 14.11 6.43 4.41
CA ASP A 123 13.69 7.78 4.11
C ASP A 123 13.11 7.76 2.69
N TRP A 124 11.80 7.92 2.59
CA TRP A 124 11.00 7.82 1.36
C TRP A 124 10.78 9.18 0.72
#